data_AF-A0A5B8Z5Z2-F1
#
_entry.id   AF-A0A5B8Z5Z2-F1
#
_cell.length_a   1.000
_cell.length_b   1.000
_cell.length_c   1.000
_cell.angle_alpha   90.00
_cell.angle_beta   90.00
_cell.angle_gamma   90.00
#
_symmetry.space_group_name_H-M   'P 1'
#
loop_
_entity.id
_entity.type
_entity.pdbx_description
1 polymer ?
#
loop_
_entity_poly.entity_id
_entity_poly.type
_entity_poly.pdbx_seq_one_letter_code
_entity_poly.pdbx_strand_id
1 'polypeptide(L)'
;MKWIWLSILVYFIGYVWDVVMHLTTEIKIEYIPAPHVAMMVGIVLAAITTMRFRIVIKEHKVLMTLNLLAVVVMTIGSLWDNFGYHIRGIEPAANALPHLLLRNGGYLFLLLTAIISIKNTILKKQINKNASVS
;
A
#
# COMPACT_ATOMS: atom_id res chain seq x y z
N MET A 1 -14.66 -1.70 0.97
CA MET A 1 -13.75 -0.68 1.52
C MET A 1 -13.03 -1.15 2.79
N LYS A 2 -13.66 -1.86 3.74
CA LYS A 2 -12.98 -2.34 4.96
C LYS A 2 -11.62 -3.04 4.70
N TRP A 3 -11.58 -3.93 3.71
CA TRP A 3 -10.36 -4.67 3.35
C TRP A 3 -9.22 -3.80 2.77
N ILE A 4 -9.52 -2.72 2.04
CA ILE A 4 -8.46 -1.83 1.52
C ILE A 4 -7.88 -0.94 2.62
N TRP A 5 -8.67 -0.63 3.65
CA TRP A 5 -8.16 0.05 4.86
C TRP A 5 -7.38 -0.89 5.76
N LEU A 6 -7.77 -2.18 5.83
CA LEU A 6 -6.98 -3.20 6.51
C LEU A 6 -5.59 -3.36 5.86
N SER A 7 -5.49 -3.37 4.53
CA SER A 7 -4.18 -3.44 3.86
C SER A 7 -3.29 -2.24 4.18
N ILE A 8 -3.87 -1.03 4.26
CA ILE A 8 -3.15 0.18 4.68
C ILE A 8 -2.66 0.02 6.12
N LEU A 9 -3.51 -0.44 7.03
CA LEU A 9 -3.14 -0.63 8.43
C LEU A 9 -2.00 -1.62 8.60
N VAL A 10 -2.08 -2.79 7.95
CA VAL A 10 -1.03 -3.83 8.02
C VAL A 10 0.29 -3.31 7.45
N TYR A 11 0.24 -2.62 6.31
CA TYR A 11 1.43 -2.00 5.73
C TYR A 11 2.03 -0.94 6.67
N PHE A 12 1.20 -0.10 7.27
CA PHE A 12 1.64 0.96 8.18
C PHE A 12 2.27 0.40 9.46
N ILE A 13 1.73 -0.69 10.01
CA ILE A 13 2.35 -1.39 11.16
C ILE A 13 3.75 -1.88 10.79
N GLY A 14 3.91 -2.50 9.61
CA GLY A 14 5.23 -2.92 9.13
C GLY A 14 6.19 -1.75 8.96
N TYR A 15 5.74 -0.65 8.37
CA TYR A 15 6.56 0.56 8.19
C TYR A 15 6.98 1.20 9.52
N VAL A 16 6.06 1.34 10.47
CA VAL A 16 6.38 1.90 11.80
C VAL A 16 7.35 0.98 12.55
N TRP A 17 7.13 -0.34 12.49
CA TRP A 17 8.03 -1.31 13.10
C TRP A 17 9.45 -1.20 12.51
N ASP A 18 9.56 -1.07 11.19
CA ASP A 18 10.83 -0.92 10.49
C ASP A 18 11.60 0.34 10.96
N VAL A 19 10.90 1.47 10.98
CA VAL A 19 11.46 2.75 11.46
C VAL A 19 11.93 2.64 12.91
N VAL A 20 11.11 2.04 13.79
CA VAL A 20 11.49 1.85 15.19
C VAL A 20 12.74 0.98 15.30
N MET A 21 12.80 -0.13 14.57
CA MET A 21 13.96 -1.03 14.58
C MET A 21 15.26 -0.32 14.16
N HIS A 22 15.21 0.51 13.11
CA HIS A 22 16.36 1.30 12.68
C HIS A 22 16.79 2.37 13.70
N LEU A 23 15.87 2.86 14.53
CA LEU A 23 16.16 3.86 15.56
C LEU A 23 16.66 3.26 16.87
N THR A 24 16.22 2.05 17.23
CA THR A 24 16.45 1.49 18.58
C THR A 24 17.51 0.40 18.65
N THR A 25 17.91 -0.17 17.52
CA THR A 25 18.74 -1.38 17.49
C THR A 25 19.95 -1.17 16.58
N GLU A 26 21.13 -1.59 17.03
CA GLU A 26 22.26 -1.80 16.11
C GLU A 26 21.83 -2.88 15.12
N ILE A 27 21.71 -2.49 13.84
CA ILE A 27 21.11 -3.31 12.78
C ILE A 27 21.89 -4.62 12.68
N LYS A 28 21.32 -5.70 13.22
CA LYS A 28 21.77 -7.06 12.90
C LYS A 28 21.31 -7.32 11.47
N ILE A 29 22.25 -7.63 10.60
CA ILE A 29 21.97 -7.94 9.20
C ILE A 29 21.15 -9.24 9.17
N GLU A 30 19.83 -9.10 9.10
CA GLU A 30 18.88 -10.18 8.84
C GLU A 30 18.69 -10.34 7.32
N TYR A 31 18.48 -11.58 6.85
CA TYR A 31 18.27 -11.85 5.42
C TYR A 31 17.03 -11.15 4.84
N ILE A 32 15.95 -11.07 5.62
CA ILE A 32 14.76 -10.25 5.34
C ILE A 32 14.25 -9.79 6.71
N PRO A 33 14.25 -8.48 7.01
CA PRO A 33 13.78 -7.99 8.30
C PRO A 33 12.33 -8.39 8.56
N ALA A 34 12.01 -8.80 9.79
CA ALA A 34 10.63 -9.12 10.17
C ALA A 34 9.59 -8.00 9.84
N PRO A 35 9.90 -6.69 9.98
CA PRO A 35 9.02 -5.61 9.54
C PRO A 35 8.65 -5.67 8.05
N HIS A 36 9.58 -6.13 7.19
CA HIS A 36 9.36 -6.22 5.75
C HIS A 36 8.31 -7.26 5.41
N VAL A 37 8.22 -8.34 6.18
CA VAL A 37 7.17 -9.37 6.01
C VAL A 37 5.78 -8.76 6.24
N ALA A 38 5.62 -7.95 7.29
CA ALA A 38 4.36 -7.25 7.55
C ALA A 38 4.01 -6.27 6.43
N MET A 39 4.99 -5.50 5.93
CA MET A 39 4.79 -4.62 4.78
C MET A 39 4.36 -5.40 3.52
N MET A 40 5.00 -6.53 3.23
CA MET A 40 4.64 -7.40 2.09
C MET A 40 3.23 -7.95 2.19
N VAL A 41 2.79 -8.41 3.37
CA VAL A 41 1.40 -8.85 3.59
C VAL A 41 0.43 -7.70 3.32
N GLY A 42 0.75 -6.48 3.77
CA GLY A 42 -0.01 -5.28 3.46
C GLY A 42 -0.13 -5.01 1.95
N ILE A 43 0.99 -5.10 1.21
CA ILE A 43 1.03 -4.92 -0.25
C ILE A 43 0.18 -5.98 -0.97
N VAL A 44 0.28 -7.25 -0.57
CA VAL A 44 -0.51 -8.35 -1.17
C VAL A 44 -2.01 -8.12 -0.94
N LEU A 45 -2.40 -7.75 0.29
CA LEU A 45 -3.79 -7.40 0.58
C LEU A 45 -4.25 -6.18 -0.25
N ALA A 46 -3.40 -5.17 -0.42
CA ALA A 46 -3.70 -3.99 -1.24
C ALA A 46 -3.93 -4.37 -2.71
N ALA A 47 -3.11 -5.27 -3.27
CA ALA A 47 -3.26 -5.75 -4.64
C ALA A 47 -4.59 -6.49 -4.84
N ILE A 48 -4.86 -7.49 -3.98
CA ILE A 48 -6.09 -8.30 -4.05
C ILE A 48 -7.32 -7.42 -3.91
N THR A 49 -7.31 -6.50 -2.93
CA THR A 49 -8.48 -5.64 -2.66
C THR A 49 -8.70 -4.62 -3.77
N THR A 50 -7.64 -4.04 -4.34
CA THR A 50 -7.75 -3.10 -5.46
C THR A 50 -8.27 -3.79 -6.71
N MET A 51 -7.79 -5.00 -7.03
CA MET A 51 -8.32 -5.79 -8.14
C MET A 51 -9.81 -6.11 -7.96
N ARG A 52 -10.22 -6.53 -6.75
CA ARG A 52 -11.63 -6.79 -6.43
C ARG A 52 -12.48 -5.52 -6.56
N PHE A 53 -12.05 -4.38 -6.03
CA PHE A 53 -12.82 -3.14 -6.12
C PHE A 53 -12.90 -2.57 -7.52
N ARG A 54 -11.87 -2.77 -8.37
CA ARG A 54 -11.91 -2.37 -9.78
C ARG A 54 -13.01 -3.09 -10.57
N ILE A 55 -13.32 -4.34 -10.21
CA ILE A 55 -14.40 -5.11 -10.85
C ILE A 55 -15.78 -4.60 -10.38
N VAL A 56 -15.91 -4.26 -9.11
CA VAL A 56 -17.19 -3.87 -8.48
C VAL A 56 -17.55 -2.40 -8.75
N ILE A 57 -16.60 -1.47 -8.70
CA ILE A 57 -16.82 -0.02 -8.82
C ILE A 57 -16.42 0.43 -10.22
N LYS A 58 -17.38 0.46 -11.15
CA LYS A 58 -17.14 0.76 -12.57
C LYS A 58 -16.99 2.26 -12.85
N GLU A 59 -17.51 3.10 -11.96
CA GLU A 59 -17.58 4.56 -12.09
C GLU A 59 -16.20 5.23 -11.93
N HIS A 60 -15.22 4.52 -11.37
CA HIS A 60 -13.90 5.07 -11.04
C HIS A 60 -12.75 4.24 -11.65
N LYS A 61 -12.96 3.63 -12.82
CA LYS A 61 -11.97 2.76 -13.50
C LYS A 61 -10.56 3.37 -13.57
N VAL A 62 -10.43 4.63 -13.97
CA VAL A 62 -9.11 5.29 -14.08
C VAL A 62 -8.43 5.39 -12.72
N LEU A 63 -9.14 5.86 -11.69
CA LEU A 63 -8.60 5.95 -10.33
C LEU A 63 -8.22 4.58 -9.78
N MET A 64 -9.03 3.54 -10.04
CA MET A 64 -8.72 2.17 -9.64
C MET A 64 -7.47 1.62 -10.35
N THR A 65 -7.29 1.93 -11.64
CA THR A 65 -6.09 1.57 -12.38
C THR A 65 -4.86 2.28 -11.82
N LEU A 66 -4.95 3.59 -11.54
CA LEU A 66 -3.86 4.33 -10.92
C LEU A 66 -3.53 3.78 -9.51
N ASN A 67 -4.55 3.38 -8.75
CA ASN A 67 -4.36 2.80 -7.43
C ASN A 67 -3.64 1.45 -7.52
N LEU A 68 -3.97 0.64 -8.53
CA LEU A 68 -3.28 -0.61 -8.80
C LEU A 68 -1.82 -0.37 -9.23
N LEU A 69 -1.56 0.64 -10.06
CA LEU A 69 -0.20 1.01 -10.45
C LEU A 69 0.63 1.46 -9.24
N ALA A 70 0.04 2.18 -8.28
CA ALA A 70 0.72 2.53 -7.03
C ALA A 70 1.14 1.27 -6.25
N VAL A 71 0.27 0.26 -6.15
CA VAL A 71 0.58 -1.02 -5.52
C VAL A 71 1.68 -1.78 -6.28
N VAL A 72 1.69 -1.72 -7.62
CA VAL A 72 2.78 -2.30 -8.44
C VAL A 72 4.11 -1.61 -8.13
N VAL A 73 4.14 -0.29 -8.04
CA VAL A 73 5.36 0.47 -7.66
C VAL A 73 5.86 0.05 -6.28
N MET A 74 4.96 -0.07 -5.29
CA MET A 74 5.32 -0.59 -3.95
C MET A 74 5.89 -2.00 -4.02
N THR A 75 5.29 -2.86 -4.84
CA THR A 75 5.71 -4.26 -4.99
C THR A 75 7.10 -4.34 -5.59
N ILE A 76 7.38 -3.56 -6.65
CA ILE A 76 8.73 -3.48 -7.26
C ILE A 76 9.74 -2.96 -6.23
N GLY A 77 9.41 -1.89 -5.50
CA GLY A 77 10.27 -1.38 -4.43
C GLY A 77 10.58 -2.45 -3.39
N SER A 78 9.56 -3.12 -2.86
CA SER A 78 9.71 -4.18 -1.86
C SER A 78 10.49 -5.40 -2.36
N LEU A 79 10.26 -5.85 -3.60
CA LEU A 79 11.01 -6.97 -4.17
C LEU A 79 12.48 -6.60 -4.39
N TRP A 80 12.76 -5.40 -4.88
CA TRP A 80 14.13 -4.94 -5.05
C TRP A 80 14.84 -4.82 -3.70
N ASP A 81 14.16 -4.25 -2.70
CA ASP A 81 14.72 -4.10 -1.35
C ASP A 81 15.11 -5.46 -0.75
N ASN A 82 14.16 -6.39 -0.74
CA ASN A 82 14.36 -7.69 -0.10
C ASN A 82 15.32 -8.59 -0.90
N PHE A 83 15.10 -8.75 -2.21
CA PHE A 83 15.88 -9.71 -3.01
C PHE A 83 17.15 -9.11 -3.62
N GLY A 84 17.18 -7.79 -3.82
CA GLY A 84 18.34 -7.09 -4.34
C GLY A 84 19.36 -6.71 -3.26
N TYR A 85 18.91 -6.41 -2.04
CA TYR A 85 19.77 -5.95 -0.95
C TYR A 85 19.78 -6.92 0.24
N HIS A 86 18.66 -7.10 0.96
CA HIS A 86 18.67 -7.81 2.25
C HIS A 86 19.08 -9.29 2.14
N ILE A 87 18.64 -10.02 1.11
CA ILE A 87 19.09 -11.42 0.91
C ILE A 87 20.61 -11.52 0.71
N ARG A 88 21.25 -10.45 0.27
CA ARG A 88 22.70 -10.36 0.08
C ARG A 88 23.42 -9.80 1.31
N GLY A 89 22.70 -9.54 2.40
CA GLY A 89 23.21 -8.93 3.62
C GLY A 89 23.65 -7.49 3.43
N ILE A 90 23.08 -6.78 2.46
CA ILE A 90 23.39 -5.36 2.19
C ILE A 90 22.28 -4.52 2.82
N GLU A 91 22.67 -3.54 3.63
CA GLU A 91 21.76 -2.53 4.16
C GLU A 91 21.75 -1.32 3.20
N PRO A 92 20.67 -1.09 2.43
CA PRO A 92 20.60 0.04 1.51
C PRO A 92 20.45 1.36 2.26
N ALA A 93 21.02 2.44 1.71
CA ALA A 93 20.82 3.78 2.27
C ALA A 93 19.32 4.15 2.29
N ALA A 94 18.87 4.95 3.26
CA ALA A 94 17.45 5.34 3.40
C ALA A 94 16.84 6.02 2.15
N ASN A 95 17.67 6.62 1.29
CA ASN A 95 17.28 7.23 0.02
C ASN A 95 17.55 6.36 -1.21
N ALA A 96 17.92 5.09 -1.03
CA ALA A 96 18.09 4.13 -2.10
C ALA A 96 16.78 3.96 -2.89
N LEU A 97 16.92 3.68 -4.18
CA LEU A 97 15.79 3.55 -5.08
C LEU A 97 14.68 2.56 -4.62
N PRO A 98 14.95 1.37 -4.07
CA PRO A 98 13.90 0.52 -3.51
C PRO A 98 13.05 1.22 -2.42
N HIS A 99 13.68 1.91 -1.48
CA HIS A 99 13.00 2.68 -0.44
C HIS A 99 12.15 3.82 -1.03
N LEU A 100 12.66 4.53 -2.04
CA LEU A 100 11.92 5.60 -2.71
C LEU A 100 10.67 5.06 -3.42
N LEU A 101 10.78 3.93 -4.11
CA LEU A 101 9.65 3.28 -4.78
C LEU A 101 8.61 2.81 -3.76
N LEU A 102 9.05 2.14 -2.69
CA LEU A 102 8.18 1.65 -1.62
C LEU A 102 7.41 2.80 -0.97
N ARG A 103 8.12 3.86 -0.56
CA ARG A 103 7.55 5.05 0.09
C ARG A 103 6.60 5.82 -0.82
N ASN A 104 7.04 6.18 -2.03
CA ASN A 104 6.24 6.99 -2.94
C ASN A 104 5.04 6.21 -3.47
N GLY A 105 5.19 4.91 -3.73
CA GLY A 105 4.09 4.01 -4.06
C GLY A 105 3.07 3.94 -2.92
N GLY A 106 3.53 3.82 -1.67
CA GLY A 106 2.67 3.82 -0.48
C GLY A 106 1.88 5.11 -0.32
N TYR A 107 2.52 6.27 -0.49
CA TYR A 107 1.84 7.57 -0.44
C TYR A 107 0.80 7.73 -1.54
N LEU A 108 1.14 7.33 -2.78
CA LEU A 108 0.22 7.40 -3.91
C LEU A 108 -0.98 6.47 -3.69
N PHE A 109 -0.75 5.25 -3.18
CA PHE A 109 -1.80 4.28 -2.87
C PHE A 109 -2.75 4.81 -1.78
N LEU A 110 -2.21 5.40 -0.71
CA LEU A 110 -3.01 6.00 0.36
C LEU A 110 -3.88 7.15 -0.17
N LEU A 111 -3.29 8.08 -0.92
CA LEU A 111 -3.98 9.23 -1.48
C LEU A 111 -5.12 8.80 -2.42
N LEU A 112 -4.83 7.90 -3.36
CA LEU A 112 -5.83 7.39 -4.30
C LEU A 112 -6.94 6.61 -3.59
N THR A 113 -6.60 5.79 -2.60
CA THR A 113 -7.59 5.06 -1.78
C THR A 113 -8.50 6.01 -1.01
N ALA A 114 -7.96 7.11 -0.47
CA ALA A 114 -8.76 8.14 0.19
C ALA A 114 -9.72 8.83 -0.80
N ILE A 115 -9.22 9.27 -1.96
CA ILE A 115 -10.05 9.90 -3.01
C ILE A 115 -11.17 8.97 -3.46
N ILE A 116 -10.86 7.69 -3.73
CA ILE A 116 -11.83 6.68 -4.15
C ILE A 116 -12.89 6.47 -3.04
N SER A 117 -12.46 6.42 -1.78
CA SER A 117 -13.38 6.26 -0.64
C SER A 117 -14.35 7.42 -0.50
N ILE A 118 -13.87 8.66 -0.65
CA ILE A 118 -14.70 9.87 -0.61
C ILE A 118 -15.70 9.87 -1.78
N LYS A 119 -15.22 9.67 -3.01
CA LYS A 119 -16.09 9.69 -4.21
C LYS A 119 -17.18 8.61 -4.14
N ASN A 120 -16.85 7.40 -3.73
CA ASN A 120 -17.83 6.32 -3.57
C ASN A 120 -18.87 6.64 -2.48
N THR A 121 -18.47 7.32 -1.41
CA THR A 121 -19.40 7.75 -0.35
C THR A 121 -20.37 8.82 -0.85
N ILE A 122 -19.89 9.80 -1.62
CA ILE A 122 -20.71 10.85 -2.23
C ILE A 122 -21.72 10.23 -3.20
N LEU A 123 -21.27 9.33 -4.09
CA LEU A 123 -22.13 8.66 -5.06
C LEU A 123 -23.27 7.89 -4.39
N LYS A 124 -22.97 7.13 -3.32
CA LYS A 124 -24.00 6.41 -2.54
C LYS A 124 -25.03 7.34 -1.92
N LYS A 125 -24.58 8.49 -1.36
CA LYS A 125 -25.51 9.49 -0.79
C LYS A 125 -26.44 10.06 -1.86
N GLN A 126 -25.92 10.35 -3.05
CA GLN A 126 -26.72 10.86 -4.17
C GLN A 126 -27.78 9.84 -4.63
N ILE A 127 -27.40 8.57 -4.78
CA ILE A 127 -28.33 7.49 -5.16
C ILE A 127 -29.45 7.35 -4.11
N ASN A 128 -29.10 7.31 -2.82
CA ASN A 128 -30.08 7.16 -1.75
C ASN A 128 -31.04 8.36 -1.68
N LYS A 129 -30.54 9.59 -1.89
CA LYS A 129 -31.38 10.79 -1.92
C LYS A 129 -32.39 10.75 -3.07
N ASN A 130 -31.98 10.27 -4.24
CA ASN A 130 -32.88 10.17 -5.39
C ASN A 130 -33.96 9.10 -5.16
N ALA A 131 -33.60 7.98 -4.53
CA ALA A 131 -34.54 6.90 -4.22
C ALA A 131 -35.57 7.27 -3.12
N SER A 132 -35.28 8.25 -2.26
CA SER A 132 -36.24 8.73 -1.25
C SER A 132 -37.24 9.77 -1.76
N VAL A 133 -37.04 10.28 -2.99
CA VAL A 133 -37.88 11.33 -3.60
C VAL A 133 -38.83 10.73 -4.66
N SER A 134 -38.58 9.49 -5.10
CA SER A 134 -39.45 8.67 -5.95
C SER A 134 -40.44 7.84 -5.14
#